data_AF-A0A959C0M1-F1
#
_entry.id   AF-A0A959C0M1-F1
#
_cell.length_a   1.000
_cell.length_b   1.000
_cell.length_c   1.000
_cell.angle_alpha   90.00
_cell.angle_beta   90.00
_cell.angle_gamma   90.00
#
_symmetry.space_group_name_H-M   'P 1'
#
loop_
_entity.id
_entity.type
_entity.pdbx_description
1 polymer ?
#
loop_
_entity_poly.entity_id
_entity_poly.type
_entity_poly.pdbx_seq_one_letter_code
_entity_poly.pdbx_strand_id
1 'polypeptide(L)' 'MYWTLELAHHLEDAPWPATRDELIDYAIRSGAPLEVIENLQNMEDEGEIYEG' A
#
# COMPACT_ATOMS: atom_id res chain seq x y z
N MET A 1 11.12 -7.34 -6.43
CA MET A 1 10.80 -6.89 -5.06
C MET A 1 9.56 -6.02 -5.23
N TYR A 2 8.40 -6.49 -4.78
CA TYR A 2 7.12 -5.79 -4.95
C TYR A 2 6.88 -4.70 -3.89
N TRP A 3 7.97 -4.22 -3.27
CA TRP A 3 7.96 -3.20 -2.22
C TRP A 3 9.21 -2.35 -2.40
N THR A 4 9.13 -1.34 -3.25
CA THR A 4 10.22 -0.36 -3.42
C THR A 4 10.25 0.54 -2.19
N LEU A 5 11.43 1.08 -1.86
CA LEU A 5 11.58 2.06 -0.77
C LEU A 5 10.62 3.25 -0.90
N GLU A 6 10.26 3.61 -2.14
CA GLU A 6 9.29 4.66 -2.44
C GLU A 6 7.87 4.28 -2.03
N LEU A 7 7.45 3.03 -2.24
CA LEU A 7 6.14 2.54 -1.79
C LEU A 7 6.04 2.53 -0.26
N ALA A 8 7.10 2.07 0.42
CA ALA A 8 7.18 2.12 1.87
C ALA A 8 7.09 3.55 2.42
N HIS A 9 7.76 4.52 1.79
CA HIS A 9 7.68 5.93 2.20
C HIS A 9 6.27 6.51 2.03
N HIS A 10 5.55 6.13 0.97
CA HIS A 10 4.17 6.57 0.76
C HIS A 10 3.17 5.93 1.71
N LEU A 11 3.48 4.77 2.30
CA LEU A 11 2.62 4.03 3.22
C LEU A 11 3.11 4.08 4.68
N GLU A 12 4.20 4.79 4.99
CA GLU A 12 4.76 4.94 6.34
C GLU A 12 3.73 5.53 7.32
N ASP A 13 2.93 6.48 6.84
CA ASP A 13 1.84 7.14 7.59
C ASP A 13 0.48 6.40 7.51
N ALA A 14 0.43 5.24 6.85
CA ALA A 14 -0.81 4.47 6.76
C ALA A 14 -1.22 3.94 8.15
N PRO A 15 -2.52 3.71 8.40
CA PRO A 15 -3.01 3.22 9.68
C PRO A 15 -2.75 1.71 9.84
N TRP A 16 -1.51 1.35 10.15
CA TRP A 16 -1.11 -0.03 10.42
C TRP A 16 -1.74 -0.58 11.72
N PRO A 17 -2.10 -1.88 11.79
CA PRO A 17 -2.04 -2.87 10.72
C PRO A 17 -3.22 -2.71 9.76
N ALA A 18 -2.94 -2.68 8.45
CA ALA A 18 -3.92 -2.37 7.40
C ALA A 18 -4.01 -3.50 6.37
N THR A 19 -5.20 -3.70 5.83
CA THR A 19 -5.44 -4.59 4.68
C THR A 19 -4.95 -3.96 3.38
N ARG A 20 -4.76 -4.76 2.33
CA ARG A 20 -4.39 -4.26 0.99
C ARG A 20 -5.36 -3.18 0.51
N ASP A 21 -6.66 -3.39 0.70
CA ASP A 21 -7.71 -2.45 0.32
C ASP A 21 -7.60 -1.14 1.11
N GLU A 22 -7.29 -1.20 2.41
CA GLU A 22 -7.06 0.00 3.22
C GLU A 22 -5.79 0.77 2.81
N LEU A 23 -4.73 0.07 2.41
CA LEU A 23 -3.53 0.68 1.85
C LEU A 23 -3.79 1.33 0.48
N ILE A 24 -4.62 0.70 -0.37
CA ILE A 24 -5.06 1.25 -1.65
C ILE A 24 -5.91 2.52 -1.41
N ASP A 25 -6.88 2.46 -0.50
CA ASP A 25 -7.71 3.60 -0.14
C ASP A 25 -6.87 4.73 0.46
N TYR A 26 -5.90 4.40 1.31
CA TYR A 26 -4.95 5.37 1.85
C TYR A 26 -4.12 6.01 0.73
N ALA A 27 -3.55 5.22 -0.19
CA ALA A 27 -2.78 5.70 -1.33
C ALA A 27 -3.60 6.63 -2.25
N ILE A 28 -4.87 6.30 -2.51
CA ILE A 28 -5.78 7.15 -3.28
C ILE A 28 -6.08 8.46 -2.54
N ARG A 29 -6.29 8.39 -1.21
CA ARG A 29 -6.62 9.56 -0.38
C ARG A 29 -5.43 10.47 -0.10
N SER A 30 -4.24 9.90 0.05
CA SER A 30 -2.98 10.63 0.25
C SER A 30 -2.47 11.27 -1.05
N GLY A 31 -3.02 10.88 -2.20
CA GLY A 31 -2.59 11.35 -3.51
C GLY A 31 -1.29 10.69 -3.96
N ALA A 32 -1.07 9.43 -3.59
CA ALA A 32 0.08 8.66 -4.02
C ALA A 32 0.07 8.47 -5.55
N PRO A 33 1.25 8.30 -6.18
CA PRO A 33 1.36 8.03 -7.60
C PRO A 33 0.55 6.80 -8.02
N LEU A 34 0.00 6.81 -9.25
CA LEU A 34 -0.76 5.68 -9.80
C LEU A 34 0.05 4.38 -9.77
N GLU A 35 1.37 4.46 -9.97
CA GLU A 35 2.28 3.31 -9.88
C GLU A 35 2.24 2.63 -8.50
N VAL A 36 2.08 3.39 -7.41
CA VAL A 36 1.94 2.82 -6.05
C VAL A 36 0.62 2.08 -5.90
N ILE A 37 -0.46 2.66 -6.43
CA ILE A 37 -1.80 2.06 -6.41
C ILE A 37 -1.83 0.79 -7.26
N GLU A 38 -1.26 0.82 -8.48
CA GLU A 38 -1.16 -0.33 -9.37
C GLU A 38 -0.29 -1.43 -8.77
N ASN A 39 0.82 -1.07 -8.10
CA ASN A 39 1.64 -2.05 -7.39
C ASN A 39 0.83 -2.74 -6.30
N LEU A 40 0.15 -1.97 -5.43
CA LEU A 40 -0.71 -2.52 -4.37
C LEU A 40 -1.82 -3.41 -4.93
N GLN A 41 -2.48 -3.03 -6.02
CA GLN A 41 -3.51 -3.85 -6.68
C GLN A 41 -2.94 -5.15 -7.29
N ASN A 42 -1.71 -5.11 -7.79
CA ASN A 42 -1.00 -6.27 -8.33
C ASN A 42 -0.39 -7.17 -7.25
N MET A 43 -0.35 -6.75 -5.99
CA MET A 43 0.06 -7.63 -4.89
C MET A 43 -0.97 -8.74 -4.73
N GLU A 44 -0.53 -10.00 -4.70
CA GLU A 44 -1.42 -11.12 -4.42
C GLU A 44 -1.97 -10.97 -2.99
N ASP A 45 -3.29 -10.79 -2.85
CA ASP A 45 -3.96 -10.71 -1.55
C ASP A 45 -3.94 -12.10 -0.92
N GLU A 46 -3.00 -12.34 -0.01
CA GLU A 46 -3.07 -13.53 0.84
C GLU A 46 -4.04 -13.34 2.02
N GLY A 47 -4.79 -12.22 2.08
CA GLY A 47 -5.65 -11.89 3.20
C GLY A 47 -4.88 -11.59 4.48
N GLU A 48 -3.56 -11.39 4.35
CA GLU A 48 -2.69 -11.02 5.46
C GLU A 48 -2.78 -9.51 5.69
N ILE A 49 -2.93 -9.15 6.96
CA ILE A 49 -2.89 -7.76 7.39
C ILE A 49 -1.42 -7.35 7.37
N TYR A 50 -1.08 -6.30 6.64
CA TYR A 50 0.30 -5.85 6.57
C TYR A 50 0.66 -5.15 7.89
N GLU A 51 1.89 -5.36 8.36
CA GLU A 51 2.51 -4.66 9.48
C GLU A 51 3.68 -3.83 8.93
N GLY A 52 3.71 -2.53 9.26
CA GLY A 52 4.59 -1.52 8.63
C GLY A 52 6.08 -1.70 8.84
#